data_AF-A0AAD2DEV7-F1
#
_entry.id   AF-A0AAD2DEV7-F1
#
_cell.length_a   1.000
_cell.length_b   1.000
_cell.length_c   1.000
_cell.angle_alpha   90.00
_cell.angle_beta   90.00
_cell.angle_gamma   90.00
#
_symmetry.space_group_name_H-M   'P 1'
#
loop_
_entity.id
_entity.type
_entity.pdbx_description
1 polymer ?
#
loop_
_entity_poly.entity_id
_entity_poly.type
_entity_poly.pdbx_seq_one_letter_code
_entity_poly.pdbx_strand_id
1 'polypeptide(L)' 'MKKDLTKVYAEWRAAGEDGEATFTWDCGEKSAREDFTKYAELDEEITFEEMLELESNY' A
#
# COMPACT_ATOMS: atom_id res chain seq x y z
N MET A 1 -6.48 -16.95 4.40
CA MET A 1 -6.42 -16.78 2.94
C MET A 1 -5.25 -15.84 2.68
N LYS A 2 -4.18 -16.26 2.00
CA LYS A 2 -3.08 -15.31 1.69
C LYS A 2 -3.63 -14.33 0.65
N LYS A 3 -3.82 -13.06 1.01
CA LYS A 3 -4.19 -12.02 0.06
C LYS A 3 -3.03 -11.84 -0.92
N ASP A 4 -3.35 -11.66 -2.19
CA ASP A 4 -2.37 -11.25 -3.18
C ASP A 4 -2.09 -9.76 -2.98
N LEU A 5 -0.97 -9.46 -2.30
CA LEU A 5 -0.62 -8.09 -1.91
C LEU A 5 -0.39 -7.19 -3.13
N THR A 6 0.03 -7.75 -4.27
CA THR A 6 0.18 -6.99 -5.52
C THR A 6 -1.16 -6.48 -6.02
N LYS A 7 -2.20 -7.32 -5.98
CA LYS A 7 -3.57 -6.91 -6.34
C LYS A 7 -4.14 -5.88 -5.36
N VAL A 8 -3.95 -6.09 -4.06
CA VAL A 8 -4.44 -5.18 -3.02
C VAL A 8 -3.72 -3.82 -3.10
N TYR A 9 -2.41 -3.81 -3.33
CA TYR A 9 -1.63 -2.59 -3.57
C TYR A 9 -2.14 -1.82 -4.78
N ALA A 10 -2.45 -2.51 -5.88
CA ALA A 10 -3.00 -1.88 -7.07
C ALA A 10 -4.37 -1.22 -6.83
N GLU A 11 -5.26 -1.90 -6.10
CA GLU A 11 -6.58 -1.35 -5.73
C GLU A 11 -6.45 -0.11 -4.83
N TRP A 12 -5.53 -0.16 -3.86
CA TRP A 12 -5.22 0.97 -2.98
C TRP A 12 -4.61 2.16 -3.73
N ARG A 13 -3.64 1.92 -4.63
CA ARG A 13 -3.03 2.96 -5.47
C ARG A 13 -4.05 3.64 -6.37
N ALA A 14 -4.92 2.86 -7.02
CA ALA A 14 -5.98 3.41 -7.88
C ALA A 14 -6.95 4.30 -7.11
N ALA A 15 -7.35 3.89 -5.89
CA ALA A 15 -8.18 4.73 -5.01
C ALA A 15 -7.50 6.06 -4.63
N GLY A 16 -6.16 6.06 -4.55
CA GLY A 16 -5.34 7.25 -4.38
C GLY A 16 -5.32 8.17 -5.62
N GLU A 17 -5.19 7.58 -6.80
CA GLU A 17 -5.05 8.27 -8.09
C GLU A 17 -6.35 8.92 -8.59
N ASP A 18 -7.51 8.38 -8.21
CA ASP A 18 -8.83 8.91 -8.56
C ASP A 18 -9.15 10.26 -7.86
N GLY A 19 -8.23 10.81 -7.06
CA GLY A 19 -8.18 12.24 -6.76
C GLY A 19 -8.96 12.73 -5.53
N GLU A 20 -9.67 11.85 -4.84
CA GLU A 20 -10.36 12.17 -3.56
C GLU A 20 -9.57 11.75 -2.31
N ALA A 21 -8.45 11.04 -2.50
CA ALA A 21 -7.65 10.52 -1.41
C ALA A 21 -6.80 11.60 -0.73
N THR A 22 -6.94 11.70 0.59
CA THR A 22 -6.12 12.58 1.44
C THR A 22 -4.86 11.89 1.98
N PHE A 23 -4.49 10.72 1.44
CA PHE A 23 -3.34 9.93 1.87
C PHE A 23 -2.23 9.96 0.81
N THR A 24 -1.00 9.64 1.22
CA THR A 24 0.16 9.52 0.34
C THR A 24 0.45 8.06 0.04
N TRP A 25 0.91 7.77 -1.18
CA TRP A 25 1.36 6.45 -1.58
C TRP A 25 2.87 6.31 -1.70
N ASP A 26 3.63 7.36 -1.36
CA ASP A 26 5.09 7.31 -1.32
C ASP A 26 5.52 6.28 -0.27
N CYS A 27 6.02 5.13 -0.71
CA CYS A 27 6.43 4.06 0.20
C CYS A 27 7.57 4.50 1.14
N GLY A 28 8.32 5.56 0.81
CA GLY A 28 9.31 6.18 1.69
C GLY A 28 8.69 6.83 2.93
N GLU A 29 7.44 7.29 2.84
CA GLU A 29 6.70 7.83 3.98
C GLU A 29 6.10 6.72 4.84
N LYS A 30 6.30 6.82 6.16
CA LYS A 30 5.71 5.88 7.13
C LYS A 30 4.18 5.88 7.08
N SER A 31 3.57 7.04 6.83
CA SER A 31 2.13 7.23 6.70
C SER A 31 1.54 6.38 5.56
N ALA A 32 2.23 6.24 4.43
CA ALA A 32 1.81 5.38 3.32
C ALA A 32 1.81 3.90 3.74
N ARG A 33 2.87 3.45 4.43
CA ARG A 33 3.00 2.08 4.92
C ARG A 33 1.96 1.73 5.98
N GLU A 34 1.69 2.64 6.91
CA GLU A 34 0.63 2.48 7.92
C GLU A 34 -0.76 2.41 7.28
N ASP A 35 -1.05 3.29 6.32
CA ASP A 35 -2.34 3.30 5.62
C ASP A 35 -2.55 2.03 4.80
N PHE A 36 -1.54 1.64 4.01
CA PHE A 36 -1.60 0.40 3.23
C PHE A 36 -1.72 -0.84 4.14
N THR A 37 -0.98 -0.89 5.25
CA THR A 37 -1.08 -1.99 6.25
C THR A 37 -2.51 -2.13 6.75
N LYS A 38 -3.16 -1.00 7.06
CA LYS A 38 -4.56 -0.97 7.51
C LYS A 38 -5.52 -1.38 6.39
N TYR A 39 -5.30 -0.89 5.17
CA TYR A 39 -6.12 -1.23 4.00
C TYR A 39 -6.03 -2.72 3.66
N ALA A 40 -4.82 -3.29 3.71
CA ALA A 40 -4.55 -4.69 3.43
C ALA A 40 -4.90 -5.63 4.59
N GLU A 41 -5.24 -5.09 5.77
CA GLU A 41 -5.51 -5.83 7.02
C GLU A 41 -4.33 -6.75 7.40
N LEU A 42 -3.12 -6.20 7.38
CA LEU A 42 -1.92 -6.91 7.82
C LEU A 42 -1.82 -6.87 9.36
N ASP A 43 -1.31 -7.96 9.94
CA ASP A 43 -1.09 -8.06 11.40
C ASP A 43 0.08 -7.18 11.87
N GLU A 44 1.06 -6.95 10.99
CA GLU A 44 2.23 -6.10 11.23
C GLU A 44 2.37 -5.04 10.12
N GLU A 45 2.95 -3.89 10.45
CA GLU A 45 3.24 -2.82 9.48
C GLU A 45 4.18 -3.34 8.40
N ILE A 46 3.78 -3.16 7.13
CA ILE A 46 4.64 -3.50 6.00
C ILE A 46 5.95 -2.70 6.08
N THR A 47 7.07 -3.37 5.82
CA THR A 47 8.36 -2.69 5.75
C THR A 47 8.47 -1.83 4.50
N PHE A 48 9.46 -0.93 4.48
CA PHE A 48 9.78 -0.15 3.28
C PHE A 48 10.14 -1.07 2.11
N GLU A 49 10.99 -2.06 2.36
CA GLU A 49 11.47 -2.99 1.34
C GLU A 49 10.33 -3.81 0.73
N GLU A 50 9.42 -4.33 1.56
CA GLU A 50 8.24 -5.07 1.08
C GLU A 50 7.29 -4.19 0.26
N MET A 51 7.03 -2.95 0.69
CA MET A 51 6.18 -2.04 -0.07
C MET A 51 6.86 -1.54 -1.35
N LEU A 52 8.18 -1.37 -1.34
CA LEU A 52 8.96 -1.02 -2.53
C LEU A 52 8.93 -2.15 -3.57
N GLU A 53 8.94 -3.41 -3.14
CA GLU A 53 8.72 -4.54 -4.04
C GLU A 53 7.33 -4.50 -4.69
N LEU A 54 6.29 -4.13 -3.94
CA LEU A 54 4.95 -3.95 -4.50
C LEU A 54 4.92 -2.80 -5.51
N GLU A 55 5.53 -1.66 -5.19
CA GLU A 55 5.62 -0.50 -6.07
C GLU A 55 6.43 -0.77 -7.34
N SER A 56 7.51 -1.57 -7.23
CA SER A 56 8.34 -1.94 -8.38
C SER A 56 7.67 -2.92 -9.35
N ASN A 57 6.62 -3.62 -8.88
CA ASN A 57 5.84 -4.57 -9.66
C ASN A 57 4.43 -4.06 -10.04
N TYR A 58 4.08 -2.81 -9.66
CA TYR A 58 2.83 -2.12 -10.01
C TYR A 58 2.94 -1.48 -11.40
#